data_AF-A0A7L0GQS9-F1
#
_entry.id   AF-A0A7L0GQS9-F1
#
_cell.length_a   1.000
_cell.length_b   1.000
_cell.length_c   1.000
_cell.angle_alpha   90.00
_cell.angle_beta   90.00
_cell.angle_gamma   90.00
#
_symmetry.space_group_name_H-M   'P 1'
#
loop_
_entity.id
_entity.type
_entity.pdbx_description
1 polymer ?
#
loop_
_entity_poly.entity_id
_entity_poly.type
_entity_poly.pdbx_seq_one_letter_code
_entity_poly.pdbx_strand_id
1 'polypeptide(L)'
;GTAMAAVRDVEIDPEGTFKYILVRLQRPGGEEQRDIVRGTKAAEFHNHIFEKVNPEMEKLGYECKCLGGGKIEHNNKDKKIRVFGLSTGYGKADHSVTVEILKKVYADYEITWSDDKK
;
A
#
# COMPACT_ATOMS: atom_id res chain seq x y z
N GLY A 1 -9.29 -8.19 -23.28
CA GLY A 1 -8.00 -8.08 -22.58
C GLY A 1 -8.29 -7.96 -21.11
N THR A 2 -7.71 -8.81 -20.27
CA THR A 2 -8.08 -8.95 -18.86
C THR A 2 -7.81 -7.65 -18.10
N ALA A 3 -8.87 -7.08 -17.50
CA ALA A 3 -8.87 -5.83 -16.75
C ALA A 3 -7.94 -5.80 -15.51
N MET A 4 -7.19 -6.88 -15.27
CA MET A 4 -6.15 -6.99 -14.26
C MET A 4 -4.91 -6.14 -14.54
N ALA A 5 -4.47 -5.99 -15.79
CA ALA A 5 -3.17 -5.35 -16.06
C ALA A 5 -3.08 -3.84 -15.78
N ALA A 6 -4.20 -3.15 -15.53
CA ALA A 6 -4.23 -1.69 -15.45
C ALA A 6 -3.95 -1.10 -14.05
N VAL A 7 -4.15 -1.89 -12.98
CA VAL A 7 -3.95 -1.38 -11.61
C VAL A 7 -2.49 -1.51 -11.22
N ARG A 8 -1.89 -0.40 -10.80
CA ARG A 8 -0.51 -0.38 -10.29
C ARG A 8 -0.44 -1.07 -8.93
N ASP A 9 0.56 -1.93 -8.75
CA ASP A 9 0.82 -2.58 -7.46
C ASP A 9 1.18 -1.57 -6.36
N VAL A 10 1.85 -0.48 -6.73
CA VAL A 10 2.26 0.58 -5.80
C VAL A 10 1.87 1.96 -6.34
N GLU A 11 1.20 2.74 -5.50
CA GLU A 11 1.10 4.20 -5.65
C GLU A 11 1.40 4.85 -4.30
N ILE A 12 2.56 5.49 -4.20
CA ILE A 12 3.02 6.21 -3.01
C ILE A 12 3.60 7.57 -3.40
N ASP A 13 3.52 8.56 -2.51
CA ASP A 13 4.20 9.84 -2.70
C ASP A 13 5.73 9.62 -2.85
N PRO A 14 6.42 10.39 -3.72
CA PRO A 14 7.82 10.13 -4.08
C PRO A 14 8.83 10.47 -2.98
N GLU A 15 8.42 11.12 -1.90
CA GLU A 15 9.30 11.48 -0.79
C GLU A 15 8.50 11.77 0.48
N GLY A 16 9.18 11.85 1.64
CA GLY A 16 8.66 12.21 2.95
C GLY A 16 8.02 11.05 3.72
N THR A 17 7.41 11.39 4.86
CA THR A 17 6.82 10.40 5.78
C THR A 17 5.31 10.51 5.82
N PHE A 18 4.62 9.42 5.50
CA PHE A 18 3.17 9.41 5.31
C PHE A 18 2.54 8.07 5.70
N LYS A 19 1.21 8.06 5.82
CA LYS A 19 0.44 6.85 6.10
C LYS A 19 0.30 6.00 4.84
N TYR A 20 0.27 4.69 5.03
CA TYR A 20 -0.01 3.74 3.95
C TYR A 20 -0.95 2.64 4.42
N ILE A 21 -1.67 2.04 3.47
CA ILE A 21 -2.47 0.83 3.67
C ILE A 21 -2.01 -0.28 2.70
N LEU A 22 -2.10 -1.51 3.18
CA LEU A 22 -2.01 -2.72 2.36
C LEU A 22 -3.42 -3.17 2.03
N VAL A 23 -3.75 -3.29 0.75
CA VAL A 23 -5.11 -3.61 0.29
C VAL A 23 -5.07 -4.86 -0.57
N ARG A 24 -5.91 -5.84 -0.25
CA ARG A 24 -6.18 -6.97 -1.13
C ARG A 24 -7.28 -6.62 -2.10
N LEU A 25 -6.99 -6.75 -3.38
CA LEU A 25 -7.97 -6.73 -4.46
C LEU A 25 -8.35 -8.16 -4.79
N GLN A 26 -9.63 -8.44 -4.89
CA GLN A 26 -10.14 -9.74 -5.31
C GLN A 26 -11.26 -9.57 -6.35
N ARG A 27 -11.36 -10.52 -7.28
CA ARG A 27 -12.55 -10.62 -8.14
C ARG A 27 -13.72 -11.24 -7.34
N PRO A 28 -14.97 -10.89 -7.65
CA PRO A 28 -16.13 -11.60 -7.09
C PRO A 28 -15.98 -13.10 -7.30
N GLY A 29 -16.17 -13.90 -6.26
CA GLY A 29 -15.91 -15.34 -6.27
C GLY A 29 -14.53 -15.77 -5.76
N GLY A 30 -13.60 -14.82 -5.56
CA GLY A 30 -12.36 -15.02 -4.80
C GLY A 30 -11.23 -15.78 -5.49
N GLU A 31 -11.40 -16.17 -6.76
CA GLU A 31 -10.45 -16.99 -7.53
C GLU A 31 -9.14 -16.25 -7.85
N GLU A 32 -9.20 -14.93 -8.07
CA GLU A 32 -8.04 -14.09 -8.33
C GLU A 32 -7.89 -13.02 -7.25
N GLN A 33 -6.74 -13.02 -6.58
CA GLN A 33 -6.39 -12.06 -5.53
C GLN A 33 -5.00 -11.49 -5.76
N ARG A 34 -4.82 -10.22 -5.40
CA ARG A 34 -3.51 -9.57 -5.37
C ARG A 34 -3.49 -8.48 -4.31
N ASP A 35 -2.32 -8.20 -3.78
CA ASP A 35 -2.12 -7.17 -2.79
C ASP A 35 -1.46 -5.93 -3.42
N ILE A 36 -1.97 -4.76 -3.08
CA ILE A 36 -1.47 -3.45 -3.55
C ILE A 36 -1.13 -2.55 -2.36
N VAL A 37 -0.19 -1.63 -2.58
CA VAL A 37 0.27 -0.65 -1.60
C VAL A 37 -0.19 0.74 -2.02
N ARG A 38 -0.81 1.47 -1.10
CA ARG A 38 -1.29 2.84 -1.30
C ARG A 38 -0.88 3.73 -0.13
N GLY A 39 -0.24 4.87 -0.41
CA GLY A 39 0.22 5.80 0.62
C GLY A 39 0.37 7.23 0.13
N THR A 40 0.05 8.22 0.96
CA THR A 40 0.14 9.64 0.56
C THR A 40 0.19 10.56 1.76
N LYS A 41 0.91 11.68 1.63
CA LYS A 41 0.97 12.78 2.60
C LYS A 41 -0.36 13.50 2.75
N ALA A 42 -1.18 13.50 1.71
CA ALA A 42 -2.47 14.19 1.70
C ALA A 42 -3.50 13.54 2.64
N ALA A 43 -3.26 12.29 3.07
CA ALA A 43 -4.17 11.57 3.93
C ALA A 43 -3.83 11.78 5.42
N GLU A 44 -4.74 12.44 6.14
CA GLU A 44 -4.64 12.57 7.59
C GLU A 44 -4.79 11.22 8.30
N PHE A 45 -5.63 10.32 7.78
CA PHE A 45 -5.89 9.00 8.36
C PHE A 45 -5.84 7.90 7.30
N HIS A 46 -5.65 6.65 7.73
CA HIS A 46 -5.61 5.49 6.83
C HIS A 46 -6.92 5.25 6.09
N ASN A 47 -8.07 5.52 6.72
CA ASN A 47 -9.38 5.38 6.08
C ASN A 47 -9.55 6.36 4.93
N HIS A 48 -8.98 7.57 4.99
CA HIS A 48 -9.03 8.51 3.87
C HIS A 48 -8.34 7.96 2.60
N ILE A 49 -7.32 7.10 2.76
CA ILE A 49 -6.69 6.42 1.64
C ILE A 49 -7.65 5.34 1.10
N PHE A 50 -8.24 4.55 1.99
CA PHE A 50 -9.15 3.46 1.60
C PHE A 50 -10.45 3.97 0.95
N GLU A 51 -11.01 5.08 1.45
CA GLU A 51 -12.20 5.76 0.91
C GLU A 51 -12.01 6.26 -0.52
N LYS A 52 -10.75 6.49 -0.94
CA LYS A 52 -10.42 6.81 -2.34
C LYS A 52 -10.21 5.55 -3.17
N VAL A 53 -9.43 4.59 -2.63
CA VAL A 53 -9.04 3.38 -3.36
C VAL A 53 -10.24 2.45 -3.61
N ASN A 54 -11.08 2.22 -2.60
CA ASN A 54 -12.20 1.28 -2.71
C ASN A 54 -13.15 1.59 -3.88
N PRO A 55 -13.72 2.81 -4.02
CA PRO A 55 -14.63 3.10 -5.12
C PRO A 55 -13.95 3.08 -6.50
N GLU A 56 -12.66 3.39 -6.59
CA GLU A 56 -11.91 3.29 -7.85
C GLU A 56 -11.73 1.83 -8.29
N MET A 57 -11.43 0.95 -7.34
CA MET A 57 -11.25 -0.47 -7.60
C MET A 57 -12.58 -1.19 -7.83
N GLU A 58 -13.66 -0.80 -7.14
CA GLU A 58 -15.02 -1.31 -7.36
C GLU A 58 -15.51 -1.01 -8.79
N LYS A 59 -15.22 0.18 -9.32
CA LYS A 59 -15.53 0.54 -10.73
C LYS A 59 -14.81 -0.34 -11.74
N LEU A 60 -13.67 -0.93 -11.35
CA LEU A 60 -12.91 -1.89 -12.16
C LEU A 60 -13.36 -3.34 -11.93
N GLY A 61 -14.37 -3.55 -11.07
CA GLY A 61 -14.95 -4.85 -10.74
C GLY A 61 -14.14 -5.64 -9.72
N TYR A 62 -13.48 -4.96 -8.78
CA TYR A 62 -12.79 -5.58 -7.65
C TYR A 62 -13.55 -5.35 -6.35
N GLU A 63 -13.49 -6.33 -5.46
CA GLU A 63 -13.76 -6.13 -4.04
C GLU A 63 -12.42 -5.83 -3.34
N CYS A 64 -12.42 -4.82 -2.45
CA CYS A 64 -11.21 -4.47 -1.69
C CYS A 64 -11.34 -4.87 -0.24
N LYS A 65 -10.24 -5.40 0.31
CA LYS A 65 -10.09 -5.62 1.74
C LYS A 65 -8.84 -4.93 2.23
N CYS A 66 -8.99 -3.97 3.15
CA CYS A 66 -7.85 -3.40 3.85
C CYS A 66 -7.26 -4.47 4.80
N LEU A 67 -6.00 -4.85 4.57
CA LEU A 67 -5.26 -5.85 5.36
C LEU A 67 -4.51 -5.21 6.55
N GLY A 68 -4.63 -3.89 6.71
CA GLY A 68 -3.94 -3.12 7.73
C GLY A 68 -3.22 -1.92 7.13
N GLY A 69 -2.45 -1.23 7.96
CA GLY A 69 -1.59 -0.15 7.49
C GLY A 69 -0.42 0.13 8.40
N GLY A 70 0.24 1.25 8.11
CA GLY A 70 1.38 1.75 8.87
C GLY A 70 1.83 3.10 8.33
N LYS A 71 3.13 3.36 8.38
CA LYS A 71 3.79 4.53 7.80
C LYS A 71 4.88 4.08 6.84
N ILE A 72 5.09 4.91 5.84
CA ILE A 72 6.22 4.85 4.92
C ILE A 72 7.01 6.14 5.11
N GLU A 73 8.32 6.01 5.26
CA GLU A 73 9.28 7.08 5.08
C GLU A 73 10.01 6.83 3.76
N HIS A 74 9.83 7.73 2.81
CA HIS A 74 10.37 7.63 1.46
C HIS A 74 11.42 8.73 1.27
N ASN A 75 12.67 8.35 1.06
CA ASN A 75 13.75 9.27 0.72
C ASN A 75 14.27 8.91 -0.68
N ASN A 76 13.73 9.58 -1.70
CA ASN A 76 14.13 9.36 -3.10
C ASN A 76 15.58 9.80 -3.39
N LYS A 77 16.11 10.78 -2.64
CA LYS A 77 17.49 11.24 -2.82
C LYS A 77 18.50 10.14 -2.49
N ASP A 78 18.30 9.47 -1.37
CA ASP A 78 19.18 8.39 -0.90
C ASP A 78 18.71 7.00 -1.35
N LYS A 79 17.62 6.94 -2.13
CA LYS A 79 16.94 5.71 -2.57
C LYS A 79 16.62 4.77 -1.41
N LYS A 80 16.00 5.30 -0.36
CA LYS A 80 15.61 4.56 0.84
C LYS A 80 14.12 4.61 1.08
N ILE A 81 13.54 3.47 1.42
CA ILE A 81 12.17 3.37 1.91
C ILE A 81 12.16 2.57 3.22
N ARG A 82 11.56 3.13 4.28
CA ARG A 82 11.32 2.45 5.55
C ARG A 82 9.82 2.28 5.79
N VAL A 83 9.39 1.05 6.03
CA VAL A 83 7.99 0.69 6.36
C VAL A 83 7.88 0.35 7.85
N PHE A 84 6.97 1.00 8.58
CA PHE A 84 6.90 0.84 10.04
C PHE A 84 5.54 1.21 10.63
N GLY A 85 5.36 1.05 11.94
CA GLY A 85 4.17 1.51 12.67
C GLY A 85 2.90 0.69 12.40
N LEU A 86 1.73 1.30 12.62
CA LEU A 86 0.44 0.62 12.44
C LEU A 86 -0.67 1.60 12.09
N SER A 87 -1.79 1.10 11.57
CA SER A 87 -3.03 1.85 11.45
C SER A 87 -3.86 1.76 12.72
N THR A 88 -4.32 2.90 13.23
CA THR A 88 -5.24 2.94 14.39
C THR A 88 -6.58 2.27 14.07
N GLY A 89 -7.08 2.41 12.84
CA GLY A 89 -8.37 1.86 12.42
C GLY A 89 -8.31 0.44 11.86
N TYR A 90 -7.21 0.09 11.17
CA TYR A 90 -7.08 -1.21 10.48
C TYR A 90 -6.06 -2.16 11.09
N GLY A 91 -5.36 -1.74 12.15
CA GLY A 91 -4.25 -2.50 12.74
C GLY A 91 -2.98 -2.47 11.90
N LYS A 92 -2.02 -3.32 12.28
CA LYS A 92 -0.72 -3.43 11.61
C LYS A 92 -0.85 -4.28 10.35
N ALA A 93 -0.44 -3.74 9.20
CA ALA A 93 -0.27 -4.54 7.99
C ALA A 93 0.91 -5.51 8.13
N ASP A 94 0.96 -6.55 7.29
CA ASP A 94 2.20 -7.29 7.09
C ASP A 94 3.20 -6.42 6.31
N HIS A 95 4.17 -5.85 7.04
CA HIS A 95 5.17 -4.98 6.47
C HIS A 95 6.15 -5.73 5.56
N SER A 96 6.37 -7.02 5.82
CA SER A 96 7.23 -7.83 4.97
C SER A 96 6.64 -7.97 3.56
N VAL A 97 5.34 -8.26 3.47
CA VAL A 97 4.59 -8.29 2.20
C VAL A 97 4.63 -6.92 1.51
N THR A 98 4.43 -5.85 2.27
CA THR A 98 4.51 -4.48 1.74
C THR A 98 5.87 -4.19 1.12
N VAL A 99 6.97 -4.54 1.79
CA VAL A 99 8.33 -4.36 1.29
C VAL A 99 8.58 -5.18 0.02
N GLU A 100 8.13 -6.42 -0.05
CA GLU A 100 8.28 -7.25 -1.24
C GLU A 100 7.53 -6.68 -2.46
N ILE A 101 6.36 -6.06 -2.25
CA ILE A 101 5.65 -5.35 -3.33
C ILE A 101 6.41 -4.09 -3.75
N LEU A 102 6.92 -3.31 -2.79
CA LEU A 102 7.70 -2.10 -3.07
C LEU A 102 8.97 -2.41 -3.85
N LYS A 103 9.70 -3.47 -3.51
CA LYS A 103 10.94 -3.88 -4.20
C LYS A 103 10.74 -4.20 -5.68
N LYS A 104 9.54 -4.64 -6.09
CA LYS A 104 9.22 -4.87 -7.51
C LYS A 104 9.19 -3.57 -8.32
N VAL A 105 8.87 -2.45 -7.69
CA VAL A 105 8.74 -1.13 -8.33
C VAL A 105 9.98 -0.27 -8.12
N TYR A 106 10.57 -0.32 -6.93
CA TYR A 106 11.77 0.44 -6.53
C TYR A 106 12.96 -0.52 -6.41
N ALA A 107 13.31 -1.18 -7.51
CA ALA A 107 14.31 -2.25 -7.53
C ALA A 107 15.73 -1.78 -7.16
N ASP A 108 16.01 -0.48 -7.30
CA ASP A 108 17.29 0.16 -6.99
C ASP A 108 17.31 0.83 -5.60
N TYR A 109 16.28 0.63 -4.78
CA TYR A 109 16.18 1.19 -3.44
C TYR A 109 16.60 0.19 -2.36
N GLU A 110 17.15 0.73 -1.27
CA GLU A 110 17.24 0.03 0.02
C GLU A 110 15.87 0.14 0.71
N ILE A 111 15.14 -0.99 0.79
CA ILE A 111 13.80 -1.04 1.37
C ILE A 111 13.80 -1.94 2.60
N THR A 112 13.43 -1.36 3.74
CA THR A 112 13.43 -2.02 5.05
C THR A 112 12.07 -1.93 5.72
N TRP A 113 11.81 -2.83 6.67
CA TRP A 113 10.69 -2.69 7.58
C TRP A 113 11.10 -2.96 9.03
N SER A 114 10.33 -2.42 9.96
CA SER A 114 10.49 -2.62 11.40
C SER A 114 9.14 -2.69 12.09
N ASP A 115 9.05 -3.45 13.19
CA ASP A 115 7.87 -3.44 14.09
C ASP A 115 7.80 -2.19 14.98
N ASP A 116 8.80 -1.32 14.89
CA ASP A 116 8.85 -0.07 15.64
C ASP A 116 7.70 0.87 15.27
N LYS A 117 7.19 1.57 16.29
CA LYS A 117 6.13 2.59 16.13
C LYS A 117 6.68 4.00 15.91
N LYS A 118 8.00 4.18 15.95
CA LYS A 118 8.70 5.46 15.82
C LYS A 118 9.79 5.37 14.74
#